data_AF-A0AAN4YVG4-F1
#
_entry.id   AF-A0AAN4YVG4-F1
#
_cell.length_a   1.000
_cell.length_b   1.000
_cell.length_c   1.000
_cell.angle_alpha   90.00
_cell.angle_beta   90.00
_cell.angle_gamma   90.00
#
_symmetry.space_group_name_H-M   'P 1'
#
loop_
_entity.id
_entity.type
_entity.pdbx_description
1 polymer ?
#
loop_
_entity_poly.entity_id
_entity_poly.type
_entity_poly.pdbx_seq_one_letter_code
_entity_poly.pdbx_strand_id
1 'polypeptide(L)'
;MLRCRLAVAFLTSDPSSLAEEPDVMGYLRRIIDVLKDKRFDVKRYKMKGQPEYDYGELMAITTVLNIAIDSGWSGVDFSSKDAEREFNSEVDVLADRIKRIFTSIEDSGASHLKRTLAKEALEALHYRIIYSVRTKPRPKRSIFGENGADSQNKKVFDPWKIKIKQDPETPTQQPEASP
;
A
#
# COMPACT_ATOMS: atom_id res chain seq x y z
N MET A 1 2.44 23.35 7.13
CA MET A 1 2.97 22.81 8.41
C MET A 1 1.87 22.48 9.43
N LEU A 2 1.09 23.44 9.98
CA LEU A 2 0.10 23.11 11.03
C LEU A 2 -0.94 22.03 10.63
N ARG A 3 -1.48 22.11 9.41
CA ARG A 3 -2.45 21.10 8.91
C ARG A 3 -1.86 19.69 8.87
N CYS A 4 -0.60 19.56 8.43
CA CYS A 4 0.10 18.28 8.36
C CYS A 4 0.34 17.72 9.76
N ARG A 5 0.78 18.55 10.70
CA ARG A 5 0.98 18.15 12.10
C ARG A 5 -0.33 17.69 12.75
N LEU A 6 -1.42 18.43 12.54
CA LEU A 6 -2.73 18.05 13.04
C LEU A 6 -3.22 16.74 12.43
N ALA A 7 -3.01 16.55 11.13
CA ALA A 7 -3.35 15.31 10.44
C ALA A 7 -2.54 14.11 10.98
N VAL A 8 -1.23 14.27 11.19
CA VAL A 8 -0.38 13.24 11.81
C VAL A 8 -0.86 12.94 13.23
N ALA A 9 -1.10 13.96 14.06
CA ALA A 9 -1.62 13.80 15.42
C ALA A 9 -2.92 13.00 15.45
N PHE A 10 -3.83 13.29 14.52
CA PHE A 10 -5.10 12.59 14.39
C PHE A 10 -4.90 11.12 13.99
N LEU A 11 -4.05 10.86 12.98
CA LEU A 11 -3.77 9.51 12.49
C LEU A 11 -3.08 8.62 13.54
N THR A 12 -2.14 9.18 14.29
CA THR A 12 -1.41 8.46 15.35
C THR A 12 -2.13 8.47 16.69
N SER A 13 -3.19 9.27 16.83
CA SER A 13 -3.86 9.55 18.12
C SER A 13 -2.88 10.04 19.19
N ASP A 14 -1.84 10.77 18.77
CA ASP A 14 -0.75 11.25 19.63
C ASP A 14 -0.53 12.76 19.41
N PRO A 15 -0.79 13.60 20.43
CA PRO A 15 -0.65 15.05 20.34
C PRO A 15 0.81 15.52 20.29
N SER A 16 1.80 14.65 20.55
CA SER A 16 3.23 15.02 20.60
C SER A 16 3.70 15.68 19.30
N SER A 17 3.16 15.23 18.16
CA SER A 17 3.44 15.80 16.83
C SER A 17 3.05 17.29 16.67
N LEU A 18 2.22 17.86 17.54
CA LEU A 18 1.87 19.28 17.53
C LEU A 18 2.97 20.16 18.14
N ALA A 19 3.65 19.66 19.18
CA ALA A 19 4.67 20.39 19.93
C ALA A 19 6.09 20.14 19.39
N GLU A 20 6.33 18.98 18.78
CA GLU A 20 7.62 18.60 18.21
C GLU A 20 8.04 19.48 17.01
N GLU A 21 9.35 19.57 16.80
CA GLU A 21 9.94 20.12 15.58
C GLU A 21 9.52 19.26 14.37
N PRO A 22 9.27 19.84 13.17
CA PRO A 22 8.74 19.06 12.06
C PRO A 22 9.85 18.17 11.48
N ASP A 23 9.86 16.90 11.87
CA ASP A 23 10.68 15.86 11.27
C ASP A 23 9.88 15.09 10.21
N VAL A 24 10.19 15.34 8.94
CA VAL A 24 9.52 14.69 7.81
C VAL A 24 9.77 13.18 7.80
N MET A 25 10.97 12.73 8.16
CA MET A 25 11.30 11.30 8.21
C MET A 25 10.53 10.62 9.34
N GLY A 26 10.46 11.27 10.51
CA GLY A 26 9.65 10.82 11.64
C GLY A 26 8.16 10.70 11.28
N TYR A 27 7.58 11.71 10.62
CA TYR A 27 6.19 11.65 10.17
C TYR A 27 5.94 10.56 9.13
N LEU A 28 6.83 10.39 8.16
CA LEU A 28 6.74 9.33 7.16
C LEU A 28 6.71 7.94 7.82
N ARG A 29 7.64 7.66 8.74
CA ARG A 29 7.67 6.38 9.48
C ARG A 29 6.42 6.16 10.32
N ARG A 30 5.96 7.19 11.05
CA ARG A 30 4.71 7.14 11.84
C ARG A 30 3.50 6.82 10.96
N ILE A 31 3.38 7.46 9.79
CA ILE A 31 2.29 7.19 8.83
C ILE A 31 2.36 5.76 8.31
N ILE A 32 3.55 5.26 7.94
CA ILE A 32 3.75 3.87 7.54
C ILE A 32 3.28 2.90 8.63
N ASP A 33 3.60 3.20 9.89
CA ASP A 33 3.18 2.38 11.03
C ASP A 33 1.67 2.42 11.27
N VAL A 34 1.02 3.60 11.13
CA VAL A 34 -0.45 3.70 11.17
C VAL A 34 -1.08 2.79 10.12
N LEU A 35 -0.55 2.77 8.89
CA LEU A 35 -1.07 1.90 7.83
C LEU A 35 -0.88 0.39 8.09
N LYS A 36 -0.09 0.00 9.10
CA LYS A 36 0.03 -1.40 9.56
C LYS A 36 -1.14 -1.85 10.43
N ASP A 37 -1.97 -0.92 10.92
CA ASP A 37 -3.13 -1.19 11.75
C ASP A 37 -4.14 -2.12 11.03
N LYS A 38 -4.78 -2.98 11.82
CA LYS A 38 -5.84 -3.90 11.40
C LYS A 38 -7.05 -3.16 10.81
N ARG A 39 -7.23 -1.87 11.10
CA ARG A 39 -8.26 -1.02 10.49
C ARG A 39 -8.14 -0.93 8.96
N PHE A 40 -6.95 -1.14 8.40
CA PHE A 40 -6.72 -1.15 6.95
C PHE A 40 -6.81 -2.55 6.31
N ASP A 41 -7.05 -3.60 7.12
CA ASP A 41 -7.21 -4.97 6.62
C ASP A 41 -8.66 -5.24 6.22
N VAL A 42 -8.99 -4.86 4.99
CA VAL A 42 -10.34 -5.04 4.40
C VAL A 42 -10.73 -6.53 4.35
N LYS A 43 -9.77 -7.45 4.23
CA LYS A 43 -10.06 -8.89 4.18
C LYS A 43 -10.59 -9.43 5.51
N ARG A 44 -10.22 -8.80 6.63
CA ARG A 44 -10.68 -9.20 7.97
C ARG A 44 -12.20 -9.11 8.13
N TYR A 45 -12.82 -8.16 7.44
CA TYR A 45 -14.27 -7.91 7.50
C TYR A 45 -15.08 -8.80 6.55
N LYS A 46 -14.42 -9.66 5.77
CA LYS A 46 -15.08 -10.67 4.93
C LYS A 46 -15.40 -11.96 5.68
N MET A 47 -14.99 -12.08 6.96
CA MET A 47 -15.30 -13.26 7.78
C MET A 47 -16.77 -13.30 8.19
N LYS A 48 -17.35 -14.50 8.20
CA LYS A 48 -18.76 -14.73 8.57
C LYS A 48 -19.03 -14.21 9.99
N GLY A 49 -20.03 -13.32 10.13
CA GLY A 49 -20.44 -12.75 11.41
C GLY A 49 -19.75 -11.43 11.79
N GLN A 50 -18.89 -10.88 10.94
CA GLN A 50 -18.39 -9.51 11.10
C GLN A 50 -19.33 -8.49 10.44
N PRO A 51 -19.40 -7.25 10.97
CA PRO A 51 -20.11 -6.16 10.31
C PRO A 51 -19.43 -5.81 8.97
N GLU A 52 -20.19 -5.20 8.06
CA GLU A 52 -19.64 -4.67 6.81
C GLU A 52 -18.52 -3.65 7.12
N TYR A 53 -17.47 -3.66 6.30
CA TYR A 53 -16.36 -2.72 6.45
C TYR A 53 -16.81 -1.28 6.20
N ASP A 54 -16.42 -0.36 7.07
CA ASP A 54 -16.76 1.06 6.92
C ASP A 54 -15.84 1.74 5.89
N TYR A 55 -16.28 1.69 4.62
CA TYR A 55 -15.60 2.42 3.53
C TYR A 55 -15.71 3.94 3.67
N GLY A 56 -16.67 4.47 4.44
CA GLY A 56 -16.76 5.90 4.74
C GLY A 56 -15.62 6.34 5.66
N GLU A 57 -15.35 5.57 6.71
CA GLU A 57 -14.20 5.80 7.60
C GLU A 57 -12.89 5.71 6.80
N LEU A 58 -12.71 4.69 5.96
CA LEU A 58 -11.51 4.56 5.12
C LEU A 58 -11.31 5.78 4.19
N MET A 59 -12.39 6.32 3.61
CA MET A 59 -12.34 7.50 2.76
C MET A 59 -11.97 8.76 3.56
N ALA A 60 -12.51 8.91 4.77
CA ALA A 60 -12.15 10.00 5.68
C ALA A 60 -10.66 9.93 6.06
N ILE A 61 -10.17 8.74 6.45
CA ILE A 61 -8.76 8.51 6.75
C ILE A 61 -7.87 8.81 5.54
N THR A 62 -8.30 8.41 4.34
CA THR A 62 -7.57 8.71 3.09
C THR A 62 -7.46 10.21 2.85
N THR A 63 -8.49 10.98 3.20
CA THR A 63 -8.46 12.45 3.13
C THR A 63 -7.46 13.03 4.14
N VAL A 64 -7.43 12.52 5.37
CA VAL A 64 -6.44 12.94 6.39
C VAL A 64 -5.01 12.56 5.97
N LEU A 65 -4.80 11.38 5.39
CA LEU A 65 -3.52 10.96 4.82
C LEU A 65 -3.09 11.89 3.69
N ASN A 66 -4.02 12.34 2.84
CA ASN A 66 -3.72 13.31 1.78
C ASN A 66 -3.19 14.64 2.33
N ILE A 67 -3.68 15.08 3.50
CA ILE A 67 -3.25 16.31 4.20
C ILE A 67 -1.92 16.08 4.94
N ALA A 68 -1.73 14.91 5.55
CA ALA A 68 -0.51 14.55 6.26
C ALA A 68 0.68 14.46 5.29
N ILE A 69 0.45 13.88 4.11
CA ILE A 69 1.42 13.73 3.02
C ILE A 69 1.27 14.93 2.08
N ASP A 70 1.62 16.11 2.57
CA ASP A 70 1.51 17.34 1.80
C ASP A 70 2.63 17.44 0.74
N SER A 71 2.40 18.23 -0.32
CA SER A 71 3.44 18.49 -1.35
C SER A 71 4.67 19.18 -0.78
N GLY A 72 4.57 19.76 0.42
CA GLY A 72 5.68 20.38 1.15
C GLY A 72 6.85 19.45 1.48
N TRP A 73 6.73 18.12 1.30
CA TRP A 73 7.85 17.20 1.46
C TRP A 73 8.86 17.27 0.30
N SER A 74 8.48 17.84 -0.84
CA SER A 74 9.38 18.00 -1.98
C SER A 74 10.45 19.08 -1.79
N GLY A 75 10.33 19.91 -0.74
CA GLY A 75 11.27 20.97 -0.39
C GLY A 75 12.18 20.64 0.80
N VAL A 76 12.30 19.36 1.16
CA VAL A 76 13.19 18.92 2.23
C VAL A 76 14.63 19.01 1.77
N ASP A 77 15.45 19.77 2.49
CA ASP A 77 16.89 19.81 2.27
C ASP A 77 17.54 18.60 2.97
N PHE A 78 18.21 17.76 2.19
CA PHE A 78 18.92 16.59 2.69
C PHE A 78 20.38 16.94 2.98
N SER A 79 20.87 16.55 4.15
CA SER A 79 22.28 16.74 4.54
C SER A 79 23.25 15.91 3.69
N SER A 80 22.77 14.80 3.12
CA SER A 80 23.57 13.90 2.28
C SER A 80 22.74 13.21 1.20
N LYS A 81 23.42 12.68 0.17
CA LYS A 81 22.78 11.84 -0.86
C LYS A 81 22.21 10.54 -0.28
N ASP A 82 22.80 10.03 0.79
CA ASP A 82 22.34 8.80 1.44
C ASP A 82 21.04 9.05 2.21
N ALA A 83 20.90 10.19 2.89
CA ALA A 83 19.66 10.60 3.53
C ALA A 83 18.52 10.79 2.51
N GLU A 84 18.83 11.36 1.34
CA GLU A 84 17.87 11.47 0.24
C GLU A 84 17.46 10.09 -0.32
N ARG A 85 18.40 9.14 -0.42
CA ARG A 85 18.10 7.76 -0.84
C ARG A 85 17.21 7.05 0.17
N GLU A 86 17.51 7.21 1.46
CA GLU A 86 16.71 6.63 2.55
C GLU A 86 15.28 7.17 2.53
N PHE A 87 15.12 8.49 2.42
CA PHE A 87 13.79 9.11 2.29
C PHE A 87 13.01 8.54 1.11
N ASN A 88 13.62 8.46 -0.08
CA ASN A 88 12.96 7.90 -1.25
C ASN A 88 12.60 6.42 -1.08
N SER A 89 13.41 5.65 -0.34
CA SER A 89 13.11 4.25 0.01
C SER A 89 11.88 4.15 0.93
N GLU A 90 11.79 5.00 1.95
CA GLU A 90 10.63 5.05 2.85
C GLU A 90 9.35 5.51 2.11
N VAL A 91 9.46 6.46 1.18
CA VAL A 91 8.34 6.87 0.32
C VAL A 91 7.86 5.70 -0.55
N ASP A 92 8.78 4.86 -1.04
CA ASP A 92 8.44 3.65 -1.78
C ASP A 92 7.71 2.62 -0.91
N VAL A 93 8.14 2.43 0.34
CA VAL A 93 7.47 1.57 1.32
C VAL A 93 6.05 2.06 1.60
N LEU A 94 5.87 3.37 1.81
CA LEU A 94 4.57 3.99 1.99
C LEU A 94 3.65 3.75 0.79
N ALA A 95 4.14 4.00 -0.43
CA ALA A 95 3.39 3.78 -1.65
C ALA A 95 2.96 2.31 -1.82
N ASP A 96 3.86 1.37 -1.54
CA ASP A 96 3.59 -0.07 -1.62
C ASP A 96 2.56 -0.50 -0.56
N ARG A 97 2.58 0.11 0.62
CA ARG A 97 1.58 -0.16 1.66
C ARG A 97 0.19 0.28 1.24
N ILE A 98 0.04 1.50 0.71
CA ILE A 98 -1.24 2.00 0.19
C ILE A 98 -1.72 1.12 -0.97
N LYS A 99 -0.80 0.70 -1.85
CA LYS A 99 -1.11 -0.24 -2.94
C LYS A 99 -1.72 -1.53 -2.45
N ARG A 100 -1.14 -2.15 -1.43
CA ARG A 100 -1.67 -3.37 -0.82
C ARG A 100 -3.09 -3.20 -0.28
N ILE A 101 -3.43 -2.02 0.24
CA ILE A 101 -4.77 -1.73 0.75
C ILE A 101 -5.77 -1.68 -0.41
N PHE A 102 -5.61 -0.77 -1.38
CA PHE A 102 -6.62 -0.61 -2.44
C PHE A 102 -6.74 -1.83 -3.35
N THR A 103 -5.64 -2.56 -3.58
CA THR A 103 -5.68 -3.83 -4.35
C THR A 103 -6.42 -4.96 -3.63
N SER A 104 -6.58 -4.87 -2.31
CA SER A 104 -7.40 -5.82 -1.54
C SER A 104 -8.90 -5.52 -1.60
N ILE A 105 -9.28 -4.33 -2.09
CA ILE A 105 -10.67 -3.91 -2.25
C ILE A 105 -11.20 -4.44 -3.58
N GLU A 106 -12.08 -5.43 -3.49
CA GLU A 106 -12.81 -5.99 -4.62
C GLU A 106 -13.95 -5.06 -5.01
N ASP A 107 -13.81 -4.46 -6.18
CA ASP A 107 -14.81 -3.60 -6.79
C ASP A 107 -15.59 -4.42 -7.83
N SER A 108 -16.55 -5.22 -7.35
CA SER A 108 -17.40 -6.07 -8.18
C SER A 108 -18.80 -5.44 -8.30
N GLY A 109 -18.89 -4.41 -9.16
CA GLY A 109 -20.16 -3.83 -9.60
C GLY A 109 -20.53 -2.49 -8.93
N ALA A 110 -21.28 -1.67 -9.68
CA ALA A 110 -21.61 -0.28 -9.34
C ALA A 110 -22.61 -0.11 -8.16
N SER A 111 -23.03 -1.19 -7.50
CA SER A 111 -23.98 -1.16 -6.39
C SER A 111 -23.38 -0.69 -5.06
N HIS A 112 -22.05 -0.60 -4.96
CA HIS A 112 -21.35 -0.19 -3.73
C HIS A 112 -20.51 1.09 -3.94
N LEU A 113 -21.17 2.22 -4.26
CA LEU A 113 -20.50 3.50 -4.56
C LEU A 113 -19.44 3.92 -3.53
N LYS A 114 -19.71 3.79 -2.22
CA LYS A 114 -18.73 4.14 -1.17
C LYS A 114 -17.45 3.33 -1.26
N ARG A 115 -17.54 2.05 -1.64
CA ARG A 115 -16.40 1.15 -1.80
C ARG A 115 -15.54 1.58 -2.99
N THR A 116 -16.18 1.84 -4.13
CA THR A 116 -15.52 2.33 -5.35
C THR A 116 -14.80 3.65 -5.08
N LEU A 117 -15.48 4.63 -4.48
CA LEU A 117 -14.90 5.93 -4.13
C LEU A 117 -13.70 5.80 -3.17
N ALA A 118 -13.80 4.94 -2.16
CA ALA A 118 -12.69 4.74 -1.20
C ALA A 118 -11.47 4.12 -1.89
N LYS A 119 -11.68 3.16 -2.79
CA LYS A 119 -10.62 2.54 -3.59
C LYS A 119 -9.94 3.56 -4.52
N GLU A 120 -10.73 4.30 -5.29
CA GLU A 120 -10.23 5.33 -6.19
C GLU A 120 -9.44 6.42 -5.45
N ALA A 121 -9.91 6.85 -4.27
CA ALA A 121 -9.20 7.82 -3.45
C ALA A 121 -7.82 7.31 -2.99
N LEU A 122 -7.71 6.03 -2.62
CA LEU A 122 -6.43 5.41 -2.27
C LEU A 122 -5.51 5.23 -3.49
N GLU A 123 -6.06 4.89 -4.65
CA GLU A 123 -5.32 4.80 -5.91
C GLU A 123 -4.74 6.15 -6.33
N ALA A 124 -5.56 7.21 -6.27
CA ALA A 124 -5.11 8.57 -6.54
C ALA A 124 -3.99 9.00 -5.57
N LEU A 125 -4.16 8.72 -4.27
CA LEU A 125 -3.13 9.00 -3.26
C LEU A 125 -1.83 8.24 -3.57
N HIS A 126 -1.91 6.95 -3.94
CA HIS A 126 -0.75 6.15 -4.29
C HIS A 126 0.06 6.75 -5.44
N TYR A 127 -0.61 7.11 -6.55
CA TYR A 127 0.07 7.70 -7.69
C TYR A 127 0.66 9.07 -7.36
N ARG A 128 -0.04 9.89 -6.56
CA ARG A 128 0.50 11.15 -6.07
C ARG A 128 1.78 10.95 -5.25
N ILE A 129 1.83 9.95 -4.37
CA ILE A 129 3.03 9.66 -3.58
C ILE A 129 4.21 9.26 -4.49
N ILE A 130 3.97 8.39 -5.47
CA ILE A 130 5.02 7.92 -6.38
C ILE A 130 5.58 9.06 -7.22
N TYR A 131 4.73 9.96 -7.72
CA TYR A 131 5.11 10.94 -8.74
C TYR A 131 5.33 12.35 -8.20
N SER A 132 4.91 12.67 -6.98
CA SER A 132 4.97 14.04 -6.44
C SER A 132 5.73 14.18 -5.13
N VAL A 133 5.92 13.09 -4.36
CA VAL A 133 6.60 13.17 -3.04
C VAL A 133 8.07 12.79 -3.13
N ARG A 134 8.42 11.86 -4.02
CA ARG A 134 9.83 11.52 -4.26
C ARG A 134 10.59 12.70 -4.82
N THR A 135 11.84 12.87 -4.38
CA THR A 135 12.74 13.91 -4.89
C THR A 135 13.28 13.55 -6.27
N LYS A 136 13.39 12.25 -6.55
CA LYS A 136 13.92 11.70 -7.81
C LYS A 136 13.02 10.61 -8.36
N PRO A 137 12.91 10.51 -9.71
CA PRO A 137 12.20 9.41 -10.34
C PRO A 137 12.69 8.04 -9.85
N ARG A 138 11.79 7.06 -9.82
CA ARG A 138 12.16 5.66 -9.51
C ARG A 138 13.27 5.20 -10.47
N PRO A 139 14.37 4.63 -9.99
CA PRO A 139 15.36 4.00 -10.86
C PRO A 139 14.69 2.97 -11.76
N LYS A 140 15.00 3.00 -13.06
CA LYS A 140 14.47 2.01 -14.00
C LYS A 140 14.99 0.64 -13.60
N ARG A 141 14.09 -0.30 -13.30
CA ARG A 141 14.47 -1.71 -13.14
C ARG A 141 14.87 -2.23 -14.52
N SER A 142 16.15 -2.53 -14.71
CA SER A 142 16.62 -3.16 -15.94
C SER A 142 15.98 -4.54 -16.07
N ILE A 143 15.37 -4.82 -17.22
CA ILE A 143 14.78 -6.14 -17.55
C ILE A 143 15.89 -7.21 -17.68
N PHE A 144 17.11 -6.77 -17.99
CA PHE A 144 18.32 -7.57 -17.90
C PHE A 144 18.96 -7.28 -16.54
N GLY A 145 18.96 -8.26 -15.64
CA GLY A 145 19.35 -8.10 -14.24
C GLY A 145 20.48 -7.10 -13.98
N GLU A 146 20.16 -6.13 -13.11
CA GLU A 146 21.05 -5.39 -12.19
C GLU A 146 22.46 -5.04 -12.68
N ASN A 147 22.61 -3.87 -13.32
CA ASN A 147 23.88 -3.12 -13.30
C ASN A 147 23.68 -1.84 -12.48
N GLY A 148 24.15 -1.86 -11.23
CA GLY A 148 24.24 -0.67 -10.39
C GLY A 148 23.73 -0.92 -8.98
N ALA A 149 24.67 -1.09 -8.05
CA ALA A 149 24.52 -1.19 -6.60
C ALA A 149 23.27 -0.51 -6.02
N ASP A 150 22.38 -1.31 -5.43
CA ASP A 150 21.65 -1.07 -4.18
C ASP A 150 20.78 -2.31 -3.88
N SER A 151 21.46 -3.43 -3.63
CA SER A 151 20.84 -4.71 -3.27
C SER A 151 20.56 -4.77 -1.76
N GLN A 152 19.48 -4.14 -1.28
CA GLN A 152 18.86 -4.50 0.01
C GLN A 152 17.33 -4.27 -0.01
N ASN A 153 16.58 -5.27 -0.50
CA ASN A 153 15.29 -5.72 0.05
C ASN A 153 14.64 -6.77 -0.88
N LYS A 154 15.28 -7.93 -1.01
CA LYS A 154 14.70 -9.11 -1.68
C LYS A 154 13.82 -9.94 -0.73
N LYS A 155 12.68 -9.39 -0.26
CA LYS A 155 11.63 -10.20 0.43
C LYS A 155 10.18 -9.76 0.17
N VAL A 156 9.90 -8.92 -0.83
CA VAL A 156 8.55 -8.30 -0.94
C VAL A 156 7.61 -9.01 -1.93
N PHE A 157 8.07 -9.94 -2.76
CA PHE A 157 7.20 -10.63 -3.71
C PHE A 157 7.54 -12.12 -3.83
N ASP A 158 6.89 -12.95 -3.00
CA ASP A 158 6.65 -14.35 -3.33
C ASP A 158 5.31 -14.44 -4.07
N PRO A 159 5.28 -14.73 -5.39
CA PRO A 159 4.04 -15.03 -6.08
C PRO A 159 3.60 -16.47 -5.76
N TRP A 160 2.39 -16.54 -5.23
CA TRP A 160 1.56 -17.69 -4.92
C TRP A 160 1.71 -18.86 -5.93
N LYS A 161 2.11 -20.05 -5.45
CA LYS A 161 2.08 -21.29 -6.24
C LYS A 161 0.65 -21.80 -6.38
N ILE A 162 0.05 -21.63 -7.56
CA ILE A 162 -1.19 -22.32 -7.94
C ILE A 162 -0.81 -23.78 -8.25
N LYS A 163 -1.25 -24.72 -7.42
CA LYS A 163 -1.18 -26.16 -7.74
C LYS A 163 -2.31 -26.50 -8.71
N ILE A 164 -1.98 -26.67 -9.99
CA ILE A 164 -2.86 -27.34 -10.95
C ILE A 164 -2.88 -28.82 -10.56
N LYS A 165 -4.04 -29.33 -10.13
CA LYS A 165 -4.25 -30.78 -10.02
C LYS A 165 -4.46 -31.32 -11.43
N GLN A 166 -3.63 -32.28 -11.85
CA GLN A 166 -3.94 -33.13 -12.99
C GLN A 166 -5.04 -34.12 -12.55
N ASP A 167 -6.15 -34.14 -13.27
CA ASP A 167 -7.17 -35.17 -13.11
C ASP A 167 -6.63 -36.51 -13.65
N PRO A 168 -6.86 -37.64 -12.96
CA PRO A 168 -6.44 -38.95 -13.45
C PRO A 168 -7.33 -39.41 -14.60
N GLU A 169 -6.67 -39.83 -15.68
CA GLU A 169 -7.27 -40.41 -16.89
C GLU A 169 -8.18 -41.61 -16.56
N THR A 170 -9.41 -41.57 -17.09
CA THR A 170 -10.39 -42.65 -17.00
C THR A 170 -9.91 -43.86 -17.81
N PRO A 171 -9.86 -45.09 -17.26
CA PRO A 171 -9.43 -46.26 -18.03
C PRO A 171 -10.47 -46.70 -19.06
N THR A 172 -10.02 -46.84 -20.31
CA THR A 172 -10.72 -47.44 -21.45
C THR A 172 -11.16 -48.87 -21.12
N GLN A 173 -12.47 -49.14 -21.07
CA GLN A 173 -13.00 -50.50 -21.03
C GLN A 173 -12.83 -51.17 -22.40
N GLN A 174 -12.13 -52.31 -22.42
CA GLN A 174 -12.14 -53.24 -23.55
C GLN A 174 -13.45 -54.05 -23.53
N PRO A 175 -14.03 -54.39 -24.69
CA PRO A 175 -15.20 -55.27 -24.73
C PRO A 175 -14.76 -56.73 -24.55
N GLU A 176 -15.24 -57.38 -23.49
CA GLU A 176 -15.15 -58.83 -23.34
C GLU A 176 -16.19 -59.51 -24.26
N ALA A 177 -15.73 -60.56 -24.94
CA ALA A 177 -16.52 -61.43 -25.78
C ALA A 177 -16.93 -62.71 -25.02
N SER A 178 -18.06 -63.28 -25.46
CA SER A 178 -18.51 -64.69 -25.36
C SER A 178 -19.67 -64.94 -24.37
N PRO A 179 -20.53 -65.96 -24.60
CA PRO A 179 -20.45 -67.06 -25.59
C PRO A 179 -21.44 -66.99 -26.75
#